data_AF-A0A3D2N4A1-F1
#
_entry.id   AF-A0A3D2N4A1-F1
#
_cell.length_a   1.000
_cell.length_b   1.000
_cell.length_c   1.000
_cell.angle_alpha   90.00
_cell.angle_beta   90.00
_cell.angle_gamma   90.00
#
_symmetry.space_group_name_H-M   'P 1'
#
loop_
_entity.id
_entity.type
_entity.pdbx_description
1 polymer ?
#
loop_
_entity_poly.entity_id
_entity_poly.type
_entity_poly.pdbx_seq_one_letter_code
_entity_poly.pdbx_strand_id
1 'polypeptide(L)'
;MILCTTSANQEGYDLDRYCHRIMHYSLPPNTMSFEQRDGRIDRRLSLLARRRMVQLYGSKMQWEELFEDSDDCGMSPCWTQKNYFSTCAKSGLTPLRFERIVPYFKMTDEYILYTRLRQYKNHYRSHFGLPTEAVGGTDKDSFKPLKLNKIK
;
A
#
# COMPACT_ATOMS: atom_id res chain seq x y z
N MET A 1 1.70 16.62 -1.04
CA MET A 1 2.68 16.63 0.07
C MET A 1 3.60 15.44 -0.11
N ILE A 2 4.92 15.65 -0.06
CA ILE A 2 5.93 14.59 -0.09
C ILE A 2 6.64 14.65 1.25
N LEU A 3 6.61 13.55 2.01
CA LEU A 3 7.33 13.45 3.28
C LEU A 3 8.51 12.50 3.08
N CYS A 4 9.72 13.03 3.25
CA CYS A 4 10.95 12.26 3.20
C CYS A 4 11.45 12.06 4.63
N THR A 5 11.40 10.84 5.15
CA THR A 5 11.92 10.51 6.48
C THR A 5 13.24 9.76 6.33
N THR A 6 14.30 10.23 6.99
CA THR A 6 15.56 9.50 7.14
C THR A 6 15.48 8.57 8.35
N SER A 7 16.52 7.77 8.58
CA SER A 7 16.61 6.72 9.62
C SER A 7 16.27 7.17 11.06
N ALA A 8 16.24 8.47 11.33
CA ALA A 8 15.86 9.05 12.62
C ALA A 8 14.40 8.78 13.02
N ASN A 9 13.50 8.47 12.08
CA ASN A 9 12.08 8.16 12.38
C ASN A 9 11.78 6.65 12.43
N GLN A 10 12.72 5.84 12.95
CA GLN A 10 12.39 4.46 13.36
C GLN A 10 11.32 4.45 14.47
N GLU A 11 11.21 5.53 15.23
CA GLU A 11 10.15 5.78 16.21
C GLU A 11 8.81 6.07 15.50
N GLY A 12 8.00 5.02 15.30
CA GLY A 12 6.53 5.04 15.42
C GLY A 12 5.64 6.09 14.73
N TYR A 13 6.08 6.89 13.75
CA TYR A 13 5.17 7.88 13.16
C TYR A 13 4.09 7.23 12.27
N ASP A 14 2.83 7.44 12.63
CA ASP A 14 1.66 6.94 11.91
C ASP A 14 1.32 7.87 10.75
N LEU A 15 1.58 7.42 9.51
CA LEU A 15 1.38 8.18 8.28
C LEU A 15 0.17 7.71 7.48
N ASP A 16 -0.52 6.70 7.97
CA ASP A 16 -1.69 6.08 7.35
C ASP A 16 -2.74 7.11 6.96
N ARG A 17 -3.01 8.11 7.80
CA ARG A 17 -4.03 9.16 7.55
C ARG A 17 -3.64 10.19 6.50
N TYR A 18 -2.36 10.34 6.20
CA TYR A 18 -1.83 11.44 5.37
C TYR A 18 -1.25 10.98 4.04
N CYS A 19 -0.77 9.73 3.98
CA CYS A 19 -0.07 9.18 2.83
C CYS A 19 -0.86 8.01 2.21
N HIS A 20 -0.74 7.83 0.90
CA HIS A 20 -1.28 6.67 0.17
C HIS A 20 -0.24 6.01 -0.75
N ARG A 21 0.99 6.54 -0.76
CA ARG A 21 2.11 6.04 -1.53
C ARG A 21 3.33 6.00 -0.62
N ILE A 22 4.16 4.99 -0.81
CA ILE A 22 5.43 4.84 -0.10
C ILE A 22 6.56 4.74 -1.11
N MET A 23 7.67 5.41 -0.84
CA MET A 23 8.89 5.27 -1.62
C MET A 23 9.96 4.60 -0.77
N HIS A 24 10.46 3.45 -1.22
CA HIS A 24 11.54 2.74 -0.56
C HIS A 24 12.87 3.18 -1.16
N TYR A 25 13.48 4.23 -0.58
CA TYR A 25 14.82 4.71 -1.01
C TYR A 25 15.95 3.76 -0.59
N SER A 26 15.77 3.04 0.51
CA SER A 26 16.62 1.94 0.94
C SER A 26 15.76 0.75 1.39
N LEU A 27 16.03 -0.42 0.83
CA LEU A 27 15.30 -1.64 1.20
C LEU A 27 15.85 -2.19 2.51
N PRO A 28 14.98 -2.55 3.47
CA PRO A 28 15.42 -3.24 4.65
C PRO A 28 15.84 -4.67 4.29
N PRO A 29 16.85 -5.25 4.94
CA PRO A 29 17.29 -6.62 4.65
C PRO A 29 16.30 -7.67 5.18
N ASN A 30 15.49 -7.31 6.17
CA ASN A 30 14.54 -8.21 6.82
C ASN A 30 13.10 -8.00 6.31
N THR A 31 12.38 -9.10 6.16
CA THR A 31 10.97 -9.16 5.71
C THR A 31 10.03 -8.52 6.73
N MET A 32 10.26 -8.75 8.02
CA MET A 32 9.44 -8.16 9.08
C MET A 32 9.55 -6.63 9.08
N SER A 33 10.77 -6.12 8.94
CA SER A 33 11.01 -4.67 8.85
C SER A 33 10.39 -4.08 7.58
N PHE A 34 10.38 -4.82 6.46
CA PHE A 34 9.70 -4.42 5.24
C PHE A 34 8.18 -4.34 5.43
N GLU A 35 7.58 -5.35 6.05
CA GLU A 35 6.15 -5.38 6.34
C GLU A 35 5.73 -4.27 7.31
N GLN A 36 6.47 -4.07 8.40
CA GLN A 36 6.20 -3.00 9.35
C GLN A 36 6.26 -1.62 8.69
N ARG A 37 7.18 -1.40 7.74
CA ARG A 37 7.27 -0.14 6.98
C ARG A 37 6.05 0.06 6.09
N ASP A 38 5.68 -0.94 5.30
CA ASP A 38 4.46 -0.89 4.48
C ASP A 38 3.22 -0.64 5.36
N GLY A 39 3.14 -1.31 6.50
CA GLY A 39 2.06 -1.18 7.48
C GLY A 39 1.96 0.18 8.18
N ARG A 40 2.91 1.11 8.02
CA ARG A 40 2.75 2.51 8.51
C ARG A 40 1.83 3.35 7.64
N ILE A 41 1.59 2.90 6.41
CA ILE A 41 0.74 3.60 5.44
C ILE A 41 -0.45 2.71 5.06
N ASP A 42 -0.21 1.43 4.83
CA ASP A 42 -1.23 0.47 4.43
C ASP A 42 -1.96 -0.13 5.64
N ARG A 43 -2.93 0.63 6.16
CA ARG A 43 -3.82 0.23 7.28
C ARG A 43 -5.29 0.43 6.96
N ARG A 44 -6.15 -0.17 7.80
CA ARG A 44 -7.61 -0.12 7.73
C ARG A 44 -8.17 1.28 7.52
N LEU A 45 -7.71 2.26 8.31
CA LEU A 45 -8.21 3.64 8.30
C LEU A 45 -7.33 4.60 7.50
N SER A 46 -6.47 4.06 6.63
CA SER A 46 -5.57 4.87 5.82
C SER A 46 -6.32 5.84 4.90
N LEU A 47 -5.60 6.86 4.45
CA LEU A 47 -6.08 7.80 3.44
C LEU A 47 -6.58 7.07 2.19
N LEU A 48 -5.90 5.99 1.80
CA LEU A 48 -6.32 5.18 0.67
C LEU A 48 -7.68 4.52 0.92
N ALA A 49 -7.87 3.88 2.08
CA ALA A 49 -9.14 3.30 2.48
C ALA A 49 -10.28 4.33 2.43
N ARG A 50 -10.06 5.53 2.96
CA ARG A 50 -11.07 6.60 2.93
C ARG A 50 -11.39 7.07 1.53
N ARG A 51 -10.37 7.26 0.68
CA ARG A 51 -10.57 7.66 -0.72
C ARG A 51 -11.34 6.61 -1.53
N ARG A 52 -11.10 5.33 -1.26
CA ARG A 52 -11.86 4.21 -1.85
C ARG A 52 -13.34 4.30 -1.50
N MET A 53 -13.67 4.66 -0.26
CA MET A 53 -15.06 4.78 0.18
C MET A 53 -15.76 5.98 -0.43
N VAL A 54 -15.10 7.14 -0.45
CA VAL A 54 -15.64 8.31 -1.17
C VAL A 54 -15.89 7.99 -2.64
N GLN A 55 -15.03 7.18 -3.26
CA GLN A 55 -15.20 6.78 -4.65
C GLN A 55 -16.40 5.84 -4.86
N LEU A 56 -16.66 4.91 -3.93
CA LEU A 56 -17.78 3.97 -4.05
C LEU A 56 -19.13 4.59 -3.69
N TYR A 57 -19.17 5.40 -2.63
CA TYR A 57 -20.43 5.80 -1.98
C TYR A 57 -20.64 7.32 -1.93
N GLY A 58 -19.64 8.13 -2.31
CA GLY A 58 -19.72 9.59 -2.27
C GLY A 58 -19.80 10.14 -0.85
N SER A 59 -20.54 11.24 -0.67
CA SER A 59 -20.72 11.95 0.61
C SER A 59 -21.85 11.40 1.48
N LYS A 60 -22.49 10.29 1.08
CA LYS A 60 -23.75 9.81 1.68
C LYS A 60 -23.56 8.86 2.86
N MET A 61 -22.35 8.67 3.38
CA MET A 61 -22.04 7.50 4.19
C MET A 61 -21.49 7.83 5.58
N GLN A 62 -21.95 7.06 6.56
CA GLN A 62 -21.38 7.00 7.91
C GLN A 62 -20.15 6.08 7.87
N TRP A 63 -19.06 6.52 8.49
CA TRP A 63 -17.78 5.79 8.43
C TRP A 63 -17.79 4.53 9.30
N GLU A 64 -18.62 4.55 10.33
CA GLU A 64 -18.72 3.56 11.40
C GLU A 64 -19.24 2.22 10.89
N GLU A 65 -20.31 2.23 10.08
CA GLU A 65 -20.95 1.04 9.49
C GLU A 65 -20.02 0.29 8.52
N LEU A 66 -19.04 0.98 7.94
CA LEU A 66 -18.16 0.41 6.92
C LEU A 66 -16.98 -0.37 7.51
N PHE A 67 -16.64 -0.08 8.76
CA PHE A 67 -15.55 -0.72 9.47
C PHE A 67 -16.02 -1.65 10.59
N GLU A 68 -17.33 -1.83 10.77
CA GLU A 68 -17.93 -2.74 11.77
C GLU A 68 -17.45 -4.18 11.61
N ASP A 69 -17.29 -4.65 10.37
CA ASP A 69 -16.88 -6.03 10.03
C ASP A 69 -15.36 -6.24 9.97
N SER A 70 -14.56 -5.22 10.29
CA SER A 70 -13.11 -5.25 10.09
C SER A 70 -12.37 -5.34 11.41
N ASP A 71 -11.48 -6.33 11.53
CA ASP A 71 -10.56 -6.59 12.65
C ASP A 71 -10.42 -5.43 13.65
N ASP A 72 -10.86 -5.67 14.90
CA ASP A 72 -10.77 -4.71 16.02
C ASP A 72 -9.36 -4.15 16.19
N CYS A 73 -8.33 -4.91 15.81
CA CYS A 73 -6.94 -4.50 15.93
C CYS A 73 -6.53 -3.34 14.99
N GLY A 74 -7.30 -3.03 13.93
CA GLY A 74 -6.99 -1.92 13.01
C GLY A 74 -5.74 -2.10 12.14
N MET A 75 -5.06 -3.25 12.27
CA MET A 75 -3.81 -3.58 11.56
C MET A 75 -4.05 -4.28 10.22
N SER A 76 -5.30 -4.60 9.90
CA SER A 76 -5.65 -5.16 8.60
C SER A 76 -5.29 -4.18 7.47
N PRO A 77 -4.56 -4.63 6.42
CA PRO A 77 -4.20 -3.76 5.29
C PRO A 77 -5.42 -3.20 4.58
N CYS A 78 -5.31 -2.02 3.97
CA CYS A 78 -6.49 -1.36 3.39
C CYS A 78 -7.09 -2.11 2.19
N TRP A 79 -6.31 -2.98 1.54
CA TRP A 79 -6.73 -3.74 0.37
C TRP A 79 -7.49 -5.02 0.70
N THR A 80 -7.59 -5.40 1.97
CA THR A 80 -8.45 -6.52 2.42
C THR A 80 -9.93 -6.15 2.47
N GLN A 81 -10.25 -4.88 2.21
CA GLN A 81 -11.62 -4.39 2.07
C GLN A 81 -12.42 -5.25 1.08
N LYS A 82 -13.39 -5.99 1.61
CA LYS A 82 -14.25 -6.88 0.82
C LYS A 82 -14.94 -6.08 -0.28
N ASN A 83 -15.05 -6.69 -1.45
CA ASN A 83 -15.81 -6.20 -2.59
C ASN A 83 -15.36 -4.85 -3.21
N TYR A 84 -14.33 -4.16 -2.73
CA TYR A 84 -13.94 -2.87 -3.32
C TYR A 84 -13.59 -3.01 -4.81
N PHE A 85 -12.70 -3.94 -5.15
CA PHE A 85 -12.23 -4.13 -6.53
C PHE A 85 -13.34 -4.67 -7.45
N SER A 86 -14.17 -5.60 -6.97
CA SER A 86 -15.27 -6.15 -7.75
C SER A 86 -16.38 -5.13 -7.97
N THR A 87 -16.70 -4.31 -6.96
CA THR A 87 -17.67 -3.21 -7.09
C THR A 87 -17.17 -2.14 -8.06
N CYS A 88 -15.88 -1.75 -7.99
CA CYS A 88 -15.29 -0.83 -8.97
C CYS A 88 -15.40 -1.37 -10.40
N ALA A 89 -15.13 -2.67 -10.60
CA ALA A 89 -15.25 -3.29 -11.92
C ALA A 89 -16.69 -3.26 -12.45
N LYS A 90 -17.70 -3.50 -11.58
CA LYS A 90 -19.12 -3.44 -11.95
C LYS A 90 -19.61 -2.03 -12.26
N SER A 91 -19.13 -1.02 -11.53
CA SER A 91 -19.54 0.37 -11.70
C SER A 91 -18.72 1.14 -12.76
N GLY A 92 -17.72 0.50 -13.37
CA GLY A 92 -16.82 1.14 -14.34
C GLY A 92 -15.85 2.15 -13.70
N LEU A 93 -15.70 2.13 -12.37
CA LEU A 93 -14.79 3.02 -11.65
C LEU A 93 -13.34 2.49 -11.73
N THR A 94 -12.38 3.41 -11.88
CA THR A 94 -10.96 3.04 -11.84
C THR A 94 -10.54 2.73 -10.40
N PRO A 95 -10.10 1.50 -10.07
CA PRO A 95 -9.77 1.14 -8.71
C PRO A 95 -8.49 1.83 -8.22
N LEU A 96 -8.55 2.43 -7.05
CA LEU A 96 -7.41 3.01 -6.35
C LEU A 96 -6.57 1.91 -5.70
N ARG A 97 -5.28 1.86 -6.03
CA ARG A 97 -4.33 0.87 -5.50
C ARG A 97 -3.31 1.54 -4.58
N PHE A 98 -2.76 0.74 -3.67
CA PHE A 98 -1.61 1.15 -2.88
C PHE A 98 -0.38 1.17 -3.81
N GLU A 99 0.30 2.32 -3.88
CA GLU A 99 1.45 2.49 -4.76
C GLU A 99 2.75 2.41 -3.95
N ARG A 100 3.61 1.44 -4.28
CA ARG A 100 5.00 1.37 -3.81
C ARG A 100 5.93 1.82 -4.92
N ILE A 101 6.73 2.84 -4.63
CA ILE A 101 7.72 3.37 -5.55
C ILE A 101 9.08 2.83 -5.12
N VAL A 102 9.74 2.13 -6.02
CA VAL A 102 11.09 1.61 -5.84
C VAL A 102 11.96 2.22 -6.93
N PRO A 103 12.88 3.14 -6.59
CA PRO A 103 13.67 3.89 -7.58
C PRO A 103 14.84 3.08 -8.16
N TYR A 104 14.74 1.76 -8.19
CA TYR A 104 15.79 0.89 -8.73
C TYR A 104 15.39 0.33 -10.09
N PHE A 105 16.35 0.20 -11.00
CA PHE A 105 16.11 -0.42 -12.30
C PHE A 105 15.89 -1.92 -12.15
N LYS A 106 15.07 -2.52 -13.03
CA LYS A 106 14.66 -3.93 -12.93
C LYS A 106 15.79 -4.97 -12.92
N MET A 107 16.97 -4.61 -13.39
CA MET A 107 18.14 -5.50 -13.49
C MET A 107 19.16 -5.29 -12.35
N THR A 108 18.87 -4.41 -11.40
CA THR A 108 19.74 -4.16 -10.25
C THR A 108 19.52 -5.23 -9.18
N ASP A 109 20.56 -5.51 -8.40
CA ASP A 109 20.49 -6.43 -7.26
C ASP A 109 19.47 -5.95 -6.22
N GLU A 110 19.32 -4.63 -6.04
CA GLU A 110 18.32 -4.04 -5.17
C GLU A 110 16.90 -4.33 -5.64
N TYR A 111 16.63 -4.29 -6.95
CA TYR A 111 15.32 -4.66 -7.46
C TYR A 111 15.05 -6.16 -7.29
N ILE A 112 16.05 -7.01 -7.53
CA ILE A 112 15.95 -8.45 -7.26
C ILE A 112 15.63 -8.69 -5.77
N LEU A 113 16.34 -8.01 -4.87
CA LEU A 113 16.08 -8.07 -3.43
C LEU A 113 14.65 -7.63 -3.10
N TYR A 114 14.15 -6.54 -3.67
CA TYR A 114 12.77 -6.09 -3.50
C TYR A 114 11.75 -7.16 -3.91
N THR A 115 11.95 -7.81 -5.06
CA THR A 115 11.04 -8.87 -5.51
C THR A 115 11.03 -10.06 -4.55
N ARG A 116 12.20 -10.45 -4.02
CA ARG A 116 12.32 -11.51 -3.00
C ARG A 116 11.66 -11.12 -1.69
N LEU A 117 11.89 -9.91 -1.20
CA LEU A 117 11.26 -9.39 0.02
C LEU A 117 9.74 -9.42 -0.08
N ARG A 118 9.18 -9.09 -1.25
CA ARG A 118 7.74 -9.14 -1.48
C ARG A 118 7.19 -10.58 -1.43
N GLN A 119 7.90 -11.53 -2.03
CA GLN A 119 7.55 -12.96 -1.95
C GLN A 119 7.64 -13.47 -0.51
N TYR A 120 8.74 -13.19 0.19
CA TYR A 120 8.91 -13.62 1.56
C TYR A 120 7.93 -12.96 2.52
N LYS A 121 7.55 -11.69 2.30
CA LYS A 121 6.46 -11.05 3.05
C LYS A 121 5.17 -11.85 2.92
N ASN A 122 4.82 -12.30 1.71
CA ASN A 122 3.65 -13.14 1.51
C ASN A 122 3.76 -14.50 2.20
N HIS A 123 4.93 -15.14 2.15
CA HIS A 123 5.15 -16.40 2.88
C HIS A 123 5.01 -16.22 4.38
N TYR A 124 5.59 -15.15 4.92
CA TYR A 124 5.47 -14.77 6.32
C TYR A 124 4.00 -14.57 6.70
N ARG A 125 3.26 -13.74 5.95
CA ARG A 125 1.83 -13.49 6.19
C ARG A 125 0.99 -14.76 6.11
N SER A 126 1.26 -15.61 5.13
CA SER A 126 0.59 -16.91 4.98
C SER A 126 0.81 -17.82 6.18
N HIS A 127 2.00 -17.79 6.79
CA HIS A 127 2.31 -18.59 7.98
C HIS A 127 1.45 -18.19 9.19
N PHE A 128 1.12 -16.90 9.31
CA PHE A 128 0.24 -16.37 10.35
C PHE A 128 -1.25 -16.35 9.97
N GLY A 129 -1.63 -16.95 8.82
CA GLY A 129 -3.02 -16.91 8.34
C GLY A 129 -3.49 -15.52 7.90
N LEU A 130 -2.56 -14.58 7.70
CA LEU A 130 -2.85 -13.23 7.26
C LEU A 130 -3.05 -13.18 5.73
N PRO A 131 -3.89 -12.25 5.23
CA PRO A 131 -4.15 -12.13 3.80
C PRO A 131 -2.87 -11.76 3.04
N THR A 132 -2.66 -12.38 1.88
CA THR A 132 -1.47 -12.20 1.03
C THR A 132 -1.75 -11.34 -0.19
N GLU A 133 -0.72 -10.65 -0.68
CA GLU A 133 -0.85 -9.81 -1.87
C GLU A 133 -0.71 -10.64 -3.15
N ALA A 134 -1.37 -10.25 -4.24
CA ALA A 134 -1.11 -10.86 -5.55
C ALA A 134 0.31 -10.51 -6.04
N VAL A 135 1.23 -11.46 -6.01
CA VAL A 135 2.64 -11.27 -6.45
C VAL A 135 2.87 -11.69 -7.92
N GLY A 136 1.86 -12.27 -8.58
CA GLY A 136 1.92 -12.66 -9.99
C GLY A 136 1.37 -11.59 -10.93
N GLY A 137 2.25 -10.90 -11.64
CA GLY A 137 1.90 -10.01 -12.75
C GLY A 137 3.16 -9.30 -13.23
N THR A 138 3.44 -9.33 -14.54
CA THR A 138 4.53 -8.54 -15.11
C THR A 138 4.41 -7.12 -14.59
N ASP A 139 5.44 -6.65 -13.88
CA ASP A 139 5.50 -5.37 -13.16
C ASP A 139 5.53 -4.19 -14.14
N LYS A 140 4.52 -4.11 -15.03
CA LYS A 140 4.31 -3.06 -16.04
C LYS A 140 3.58 -1.85 -15.43
N ASP A 141 2.96 -2.01 -14.26
CA ASP A 141 2.13 -1.00 -13.61
C ASP A 141 2.88 -0.12 -12.60
N SER A 142 4.10 -0.48 -12.19
CA SER A 142 4.86 0.27 -11.17
C SER A 142 5.73 1.41 -11.72
N PHE A 143 5.93 1.46 -13.04
CA PHE A 143 6.68 2.55 -13.68
C PHE A 143 5.72 3.54 -14.36
N LYS A 144 5.06 4.39 -13.57
CA LYS A 144 4.65 5.71 -14.08
C LYS A 144 5.88 6.61 -13.96
N PRO A 145 6.58 6.95 -15.06
CA PRO A 145 7.66 7.92 -14.98
C PRO A 145 7.10 9.19 -14.33
N LEU A 146 7.79 9.70 -13.32
CA LEU A 146 7.54 11.03 -12.79
C LEU A 146 7.54 11.98 -13.99
N LYS A 147 6.37 12.49 -14.36
CA LYS A 147 6.27 13.58 -15.34
C LYS A 147 6.96 14.77 -14.70
N LEU A 148 8.25 14.93 -14.99
CA LEU A 148 8.97 16.17 -14.76
C LEU A 148 8.26 17.21 -15.63
N ASN A 149 7.38 17.98 -15.01
CA ASN A 149 6.87 19.19 -15.64
C ASN A 149 8.10 20.04 -15.96
N LYS A 150 8.39 20.19 -17.25
CA LYS A 150 9.43 21.12 -17.72
C LYS A 150 9.07 22.49 -17.14
N ILE A 151 9.89 22.94 -16.20
CA ILE A 151 9.88 24.31 -15.73
C ILE A 151 10.21 25.15 -16.97
N LYS A 152 9.24 25.97 -17.39
CA LYS A 152 9.45 27.00 -18.41
C LYS A 152 10.20 28.16 -17.78
#